data_AF-E3HD50-F1
#
_entry.id   AF-E3HD50-F1
#
_cell.length_a   1.000
_cell.length_b   1.000
_cell.length_c   1.000
_cell.angle_alpha   90.00
_cell.angle_beta   90.00
_cell.angle_gamma   90.00
#
_symmetry.space_group_name_H-M   'P 1'
#
loop_
_entity.id
_entity.type
_entity.pdbx_description
1 polymer ?
#
loop_
_entity_poly.entity_id
_entity_poly.type
_entity_poly.pdbx_seq_one_letter_code
_entity_poly.pdbx_strand_id
1 'polypeptide(L)'
;MKKLLVSVIFLLVFVIGVANENPTAVKNYDQYSNSKILISPEKANEMLTADKNIVVLDVRKEPDYNKGHIPGSYQIWRPSFSADKGEYEYGGMRATREKMAEVLGSYGVTGDTYIMLVSAKAEYDAARLWWILDMYGHEKMVLIDGGIDGWKNAGLPMVAETSAKPESVKYEFPKSEDTSKFATIEDVKKSIGDDNTVVIDTRTDFEHDGLAQYKGAFAKGRIPSEYYVPWDKMVNEDKSFKSKEEMEAILAENGITRDKQIISYCQSGVRSAHMTFVLSQLLGWDNVKNYDGSWIEWSYNAVNGNVELEKTSLFKVFFSYMKSREKMEMLIGSLGVWAPAAYILMYALITITCISVLPITLVGGLVFGGVKGVIYTAIGASLGLSMAFLIARYIARKPIESKFGNSEVFKKINEGVKNDGWFILATTRLIPVFPFGIQNYVYGLTSINFMQYSLLSTLFILPGTAVFVLLAGAVASGDKATAIKMSLTASLIFFILTVITKIIAKKSKASVKSV
;
A
#
# COMPACT_ATOMS: atom_id res chain seq x y z
N MET A 1 21.63 -28.03 19.02
CA MET A 1 20.68 -28.74 18.13
C MET A 1 19.25 -28.28 18.35
N LYS A 2 18.70 -28.29 19.57
CA LYS A 2 17.32 -27.81 19.83
C LYS A 2 17.01 -26.37 19.32
N LYS A 3 17.88 -25.37 19.56
CA LYS A 3 17.68 -24.00 19.04
C LYS A 3 17.79 -23.87 17.52
N LEU A 4 18.60 -24.73 16.87
CA LEU A 4 18.76 -24.76 15.41
C LEU A 4 17.56 -25.44 14.73
N LEU A 5 17.02 -26.48 15.38
CA LEU A 5 15.79 -27.16 14.97
C LEU A 5 14.59 -26.22 15.04
N VAL A 6 14.50 -25.37 16.07
CA VAL A 6 13.44 -24.35 16.20
C VAL A 6 13.50 -23.32 15.07
N SER A 7 14.69 -22.90 14.63
CA SER A 7 14.83 -21.97 13.49
C SER A 7 14.48 -22.63 12.14
N VAL A 8 14.76 -23.92 11.96
CA VAL A 8 14.39 -24.68 10.75
C VAL A 8 12.89 -24.99 10.72
N ILE A 9 12.28 -25.28 11.88
CA ILE A 9 10.84 -25.47 12.02
C ILE A 9 10.10 -24.15 11.77
N PHE A 10 10.64 -23.00 12.21
CA PHE A 10 10.07 -21.69 11.87
C PHE A 10 10.11 -21.41 10.35
N LEU A 11 11.16 -21.85 9.65
CA LEU A 11 11.27 -21.75 8.19
C LEU A 11 10.24 -22.66 7.48
N LEU A 12 9.98 -23.86 8.02
CA LEU A 12 9.00 -24.81 7.47
C LEU A 12 7.55 -24.37 7.73
N VAL A 13 7.25 -23.79 8.89
CA VAL A 13 5.91 -23.24 9.21
C VAL A 13 5.61 -22.00 8.35
N PHE A 14 6.63 -21.22 7.99
CA PHE A 14 6.46 -20.08 7.07
C PHE A 14 6.20 -20.52 5.61
N VAL A 15 6.69 -21.69 5.21
CA VAL A 15 6.45 -22.27 3.87
C VAL A 15 5.04 -22.87 3.75
N ILE A 16 4.45 -23.33 4.87
CA ILE A 16 3.12 -23.95 4.88
C ILE A 16 1.97 -22.92 4.96
N GLY A 17 2.26 -21.66 5.33
CA GLY A 17 1.28 -20.57 5.38
C GLY A 17 0.87 -19.97 4.02
N VAL A 18 1.42 -20.45 2.90
CA VAL A 18 1.11 -19.96 1.55
C VAL A 18 0.26 -20.98 0.81
N ALA A 19 -0.96 -21.21 1.31
CA ALA A 19 -1.98 -21.95 0.60
C ALA A 19 -3.36 -21.57 1.15
N ASN A 20 -3.96 -20.55 0.55
CA ASN A 20 -5.40 -20.48 0.30
C ASN A 20 -5.66 -19.26 -0.59
N GLU A 21 -5.32 -19.41 -1.88
CA GLU A 21 -6.12 -18.72 -2.88
C GLU A 21 -7.39 -19.55 -3.02
N ASN A 22 -8.49 -19.07 -2.44
CA ASN A 22 -9.79 -19.63 -2.74
C ASN A 22 -10.03 -19.39 -4.24
N PRO A 23 -10.36 -20.43 -5.03
CA PRO A 23 -10.84 -20.23 -6.38
C PRO A 23 -12.04 -19.28 -6.32
N THR A 24 -12.09 -18.33 -7.26
CA THR A 24 -13.12 -17.28 -7.37
C THR A 24 -14.50 -17.81 -7.02
N ALA A 25 -14.89 -17.59 -5.75
CA ALA A 25 -16.21 -17.94 -5.29
C ALA A 25 -17.20 -17.15 -6.14
N VAL A 26 -18.26 -17.81 -6.62
CA VAL A 26 -19.35 -17.13 -7.32
C VAL A 26 -19.82 -15.98 -6.41
N LYS A 27 -19.68 -14.74 -6.88
CA LYS A 27 -20.04 -13.57 -6.08
C LYS A 27 -21.54 -13.55 -5.84
N ASN A 28 -21.92 -13.48 -4.58
CA ASN A 28 -23.31 -13.35 -4.18
C ASN A 28 -23.65 -11.86 -4.00
N TYR A 29 -24.31 -11.24 -4.97
CA TYR A 29 -24.69 -9.81 -4.88
C TYR A 29 -25.86 -9.56 -3.91
N ASP A 30 -26.63 -10.60 -3.54
CA ASP A 30 -27.75 -10.49 -2.60
C ASP A 30 -27.29 -10.23 -1.15
N GLN A 31 -25.99 -10.35 -0.87
CA GLN A 31 -25.44 -9.98 0.43
C GLN A 31 -25.44 -8.46 0.68
N TYR A 32 -25.46 -7.65 -0.38
CA TYR A 32 -25.42 -6.20 -0.28
C TYR A 32 -26.80 -5.65 0.09
N SER A 33 -26.82 -4.58 0.89
CA SER A 33 -28.07 -3.95 1.34
C SER A 33 -28.92 -3.42 0.17
N ASN A 34 -28.28 -2.93 -0.89
CA ASN A 34 -28.91 -2.64 -2.17
C ASN A 34 -28.32 -3.54 -3.28
N SER A 35 -28.84 -4.75 -3.42
CA SER A 35 -28.34 -5.74 -4.38
C SER A 35 -28.55 -5.38 -5.86
N LYS A 36 -29.31 -4.32 -6.16
CA LYS A 36 -29.63 -3.90 -7.55
C LYS A 36 -28.72 -2.80 -8.08
N ILE A 37 -27.97 -2.11 -7.21
CA ILE A 37 -27.13 -0.97 -7.59
C ILE A 37 -25.73 -1.39 -8.06
N LEU A 38 -25.33 -2.62 -7.79
CA LEU A 38 -24.06 -3.22 -8.20
C LEU A 38 -24.35 -4.59 -8.81
N ILE A 39 -23.98 -4.79 -10.07
CA ILE A 39 -24.27 -6.02 -10.81
C ILE A 39 -22.99 -6.62 -11.42
N SER A 40 -23.04 -7.92 -11.70
CA SER A 40 -21.96 -8.59 -12.42
C SER A 40 -21.88 -8.11 -13.88
N PRO A 41 -20.71 -8.24 -14.54
CA PRO A 41 -20.59 -7.95 -15.96
C PRO A 41 -21.54 -8.75 -16.85
N GLU A 42 -21.79 -10.02 -16.53
CA GLU A 42 -22.70 -10.89 -17.29
C GLU A 42 -24.14 -10.40 -17.18
N LYS A 43 -24.57 -9.98 -15.97
CA LYS A 43 -25.90 -9.40 -15.78
C LYS A 43 -26.06 -8.07 -16.50
N ALA A 44 -25.01 -7.24 -16.49
CA ALA A 44 -24.97 -6.00 -17.25
C ALA A 44 -25.15 -6.28 -18.76
N ASN A 45 -24.43 -7.26 -19.30
CA ASN A 45 -24.58 -7.67 -20.70
C ASN A 45 -25.99 -8.18 -21.02
N GLU A 46 -26.59 -9.00 -20.14
CA GLU A 46 -27.98 -9.45 -20.29
C GLU A 46 -28.95 -8.25 -20.38
N MET A 47 -28.82 -7.27 -19.47
CA MET A 47 -29.65 -6.07 -19.47
C MET A 47 -29.52 -5.26 -20.76
N LEU A 48 -28.28 -5.06 -21.24
CA LEU A 48 -28.01 -4.32 -22.48
C LEU A 48 -28.59 -5.01 -23.72
N THR A 49 -28.69 -6.34 -23.72
CA THR A 49 -29.34 -7.07 -24.82
C THR A 49 -30.87 -7.03 -24.78
N ALA A 50 -31.45 -6.82 -23.59
CA ALA A 50 -32.89 -6.88 -23.37
C ALA A 50 -33.59 -5.52 -23.49
N ASP A 51 -32.94 -4.43 -23.06
CA ASP A 51 -33.56 -3.10 -22.98
C ASP A 51 -32.73 -2.05 -23.73
N LYS A 52 -33.39 -1.31 -24.63
CA LYS A 52 -32.79 -0.22 -25.42
C LYS A 52 -32.81 1.13 -24.70
N ASN A 53 -33.47 1.25 -23.55
CA ASN A 53 -33.53 2.49 -22.75
C ASN A 53 -32.39 2.58 -21.72
N ILE A 54 -31.35 1.76 -21.88
CA ILE A 54 -30.14 1.81 -21.05
C ILE A 54 -29.08 2.65 -21.77
N VAL A 55 -28.55 3.64 -21.06
CA VAL A 55 -27.38 4.41 -21.51
C VAL A 55 -26.18 4.00 -20.67
N VAL A 56 -25.12 3.51 -21.33
CA VAL A 56 -23.86 3.18 -20.66
C VAL A 56 -22.93 4.38 -20.72
N LEU A 57 -22.54 4.91 -19.56
CA LEU A 57 -21.56 5.99 -19.45
C LEU A 57 -20.23 5.42 -18.94
N ASP A 58 -19.23 5.43 -19.81
CA ASP A 58 -17.86 5.02 -19.50
C ASP A 58 -17.05 6.22 -18.98
N VAL A 59 -16.78 6.20 -17.68
CA VAL A 59 -16.12 7.29 -16.95
C VAL A 59 -14.59 7.18 -17.00
N ARG A 60 -14.01 6.48 -17.99
CA ARG A 60 -12.55 6.44 -18.21
C ARG A 60 -12.10 7.61 -19.07
N LYS A 61 -10.80 7.90 -19.05
CA LYS A 61 -10.21 8.87 -19.98
C LYS A 61 -10.33 8.37 -21.42
N GLU A 62 -10.55 9.29 -22.36
CA GLU A 62 -10.67 8.99 -23.79
C GLU A 62 -9.57 8.06 -24.33
N PRO A 63 -8.26 8.20 -24.00
CA PRO A 63 -7.25 7.28 -24.49
C PRO A 63 -7.40 5.84 -23.98
N ASP A 64 -7.98 5.64 -22.79
CA ASP A 64 -8.22 4.29 -22.24
C ASP A 64 -9.53 3.71 -22.79
N TYR A 65 -10.53 4.56 -23.03
CA TYR A 65 -11.76 4.20 -23.73
C TYR A 65 -11.49 3.72 -25.16
N ASN A 66 -10.65 4.44 -25.91
CA ASN A 66 -10.31 4.13 -27.30
C ASN A 66 -9.50 2.83 -27.47
N LYS A 67 -8.91 2.29 -26.40
CA LYS A 67 -8.25 0.96 -26.43
C LYS A 67 -9.24 -0.19 -26.48
N GLY A 68 -10.48 0.05 -26.07
CA GLY A 68 -11.53 -0.96 -25.93
C GLY A 68 -12.54 -0.55 -24.88
N HIS A 69 -13.82 -0.60 -25.22
CA HIS A 69 -14.95 -0.26 -24.35
C HIS A 69 -16.17 -1.16 -24.63
N ILE A 70 -17.19 -1.03 -23.77
CA ILE A 70 -18.45 -1.77 -23.89
C ILE A 70 -19.20 -1.31 -25.16
N PRO A 71 -19.67 -2.21 -26.03
CA PRO A 71 -20.42 -1.83 -27.22
C PRO A 71 -21.61 -0.91 -26.90
N GLY A 72 -21.71 0.21 -27.62
CA GLY A 72 -22.79 1.20 -27.43
C GLY A 72 -22.61 2.15 -26.24
N SER A 73 -21.51 2.06 -25.49
CA SER A 73 -21.23 3.02 -24.41
C SER A 73 -20.83 4.40 -24.94
N TYR A 74 -20.98 5.43 -24.09
CA TYR A 74 -20.50 6.77 -24.35
C TYR A 74 -19.44 7.17 -23.32
N GLN A 75 -18.33 7.72 -23.82
CA GLN A 75 -17.27 8.23 -22.98
C GLN A 75 -17.69 9.54 -22.29
N ILE A 76 -17.46 9.64 -20.98
CA ILE A 76 -17.59 10.85 -20.17
C ILE A 76 -16.37 10.98 -19.25
N TRP A 77 -15.88 12.19 -18.99
CA TRP A 77 -14.74 12.40 -18.08
C TRP A 77 -14.98 13.58 -17.15
N ARG A 78 -14.11 13.70 -16.15
CA ARG A 78 -14.23 14.65 -15.03
C ARG A 78 -14.62 16.07 -15.41
N PRO A 79 -14.05 16.73 -16.45
CA PRO A 79 -14.47 18.09 -16.81
C PRO A 79 -15.98 18.24 -17.10
N SER A 80 -16.64 17.18 -17.56
CA SER A 80 -18.09 17.18 -17.81
C SER A 80 -18.91 17.23 -16.52
N PHE A 81 -18.41 16.69 -15.41
CA PHE A 81 -19.12 16.62 -14.13
C PHE A 81 -18.37 17.30 -12.97
N SER A 82 -17.43 18.16 -13.29
CA SER A 82 -16.75 19.07 -12.36
C SER A 82 -17.19 20.50 -12.59
N ALA A 83 -17.11 21.33 -11.56
CA ALA A 83 -17.29 22.78 -11.66
C ALA A 83 -16.33 23.36 -12.71
N ASP A 84 -16.78 24.38 -13.42
CA ASP A 84 -15.94 25.07 -14.40
C ASP A 84 -14.84 25.90 -13.72
N LYS A 85 -13.78 26.14 -14.48
CA LYS A 85 -12.64 26.90 -13.99
C LYS A 85 -13.09 28.31 -13.63
N GLY A 86 -12.85 28.70 -12.37
CA GLY A 86 -13.18 30.04 -11.86
C GLY A 86 -14.48 30.10 -11.06
N GLU A 87 -15.27 29.02 -11.00
CA GLU A 87 -16.43 28.95 -10.10
C GLU A 87 -16.00 28.86 -8.61
N TYR A 88 -14.84 28.28 -8.35
CA TYR A 88 -14.24 28.13 -7.02
C TYR A 88 -12.77 28.53 -7.06
N GLU A 89 -12.24 28.98 -5.91
CA GLU A 89 -10.82 29.34 -5.73
C GLU A 89 -9.86 28.15 -5.90
N TYR A 90 -10.39 26.93 -5.86
CA TYR A 90 -9.67 25.68 -6.00
C TYR A 90 -10.46 24.70 -6.89
N GLY A 91 -9.80 23.68 -7.42
CA GLY A 91 -10.43 22.71 -8.32
C GLY A 91 -11.04 21.50 -7.61
N GLY A 92 -11.71 20.63 -8.38
CA GLY A 92 -12.17 19.31 -7.91
C GLY A 92 -13.63 19.24 -7.47
N MET A 93 -14.31 20.38 -7.39
CA MET A 93 -15.73 20.48 -7.04
C MET A 93 -16.64 19.86 -8.10
N ARG A 94 -17.82 19.39 -7.70
CA ARG A 94 -18.86 18.89 -8.61
C ARG A 94 -19.41 19.99 -9.52
N ALA A 95 -19.87 19.61 -10.72
CA ALA A 95 -20.67 20.48 -11.58
C ALA A 95 -22.01 20.85 -10.94
N THR A 96 -22.60 21.97 -11.34
CA THR A 96 -23.96 22.37 -10.94
C THR A 96 -25.02 21.40 -11.47
N ARG A 97 -26.23 21.43 -10.90
CA ARG A 97 -27.35 20.59 -11.34
C ARG A 97 -27.74 20.94 -12.78
N GLU A 98 -27.69 22.22 -13.13
CA GLU A 98 -28.00 22.74 -14.47
C GLU A 98 -26.99 22.22 -15.49
N LYS A 99 -25.69 22.33 -15.20
CA LYS A 99 -24.63 21.78 -16.07
C LYS A 99 -24.78 20.27 -16.24
N MET A 100 -25.08 19.53 -15.17
CA MET A 100 -25.30 18.10 -15.28
C MET A 100 -26.53 17.75 -16.12
N ALA A 101 -27.59 18.57 -16.09
CA ALA A 101 -28.75 18.36 -16.95
C ALA A 101 -28.39 18.52 -18.44
N GLU A 102 -27.62 19.55 -18.79
CA GLU A 102 -27.13 19.74 -20.17
C GLU A 102 -26.24 18.59 -20.63
N VAL A 103 -25.32 18.14 -19.77
CA VAL A 103 -24.40 17.04 -20.06
C VAL A 103 -25.15 15.74 -20.30
N LEU A 104 -26.08 15.37 -19.41
CA LEU A 104 -26.90 14.17 -19.57
C LEU A 104 -27.78 14.24 -20.84
N GLY A 105 -28.40 15.39 -21.09
CA GLY A 105 -29.17 15.64 -22.31
C GLY A 105 -28.35 15.41 -23.58
N SER A 106 -27.05 15.75 -23.57
CA SER A 106 -26.12 15.51 -24.70
C SER A 106 -25.83 14.03 -24.99
N TYR A 107 -26.16 13.13 -24.06
CA TYR A 107 -26.09 11.68 -24.21
C TYR A 107 -27.47 11.06 -24.45
N GLY A 108 -28.49 11.86 -24.78
CA GLY A 108 -29.85 11.36 -25.04
C GLY A 108 -30.56 10.85 -23.78
N VAL A 109 -30.01 11.11 -22.59
CA VAL A 109 -30.58 10.67 -21.32
C VAL A 109 -31.83 11.51 -21.02
N THR A 110 -32.88 10.84 -20.55
CA THR A 110 -34.11 11.45 -20.02
C THR A 110 -34.29 11.06 -18.55
N GLY A 111 -35.29 11.63 -17.87
CA GLY A 111 -35.60 11.26 -16.48
C GLY A 111 -35.95 9.77 -16.29
N ASP A 112 -36.38 9.08 -17.36
CA ASP A 112 -36.75 7.67 -17.31
C ASP A 112 -35.65 6.70 -17.76
N THR A 113 -34.56 7.22 -18.33
CA THR A 113 -33.42 6.44 -18.79
C THR A 113 -32.75 5.72 -17.62
N TYR A 114 -32.36 4.47 -17.85
CA TYR A 114 -31.57 3.72 -16.88
C TYR A 114 -30.08 3.90 -17.22
N ILE A 115 -29.28 4.43 -16.29
CA ILE A 115 -27.86 4.73 -16.53
C ILE A 115 -27.00 3.60 -15.97
N MET A 116 -26.19 2.99 -16.83
CA MET A 116 -25.17 2.03 -16.41
C MET A 116 -23.81 2.73 -16.38
N LEU A 117 -23.19 2.75 -15.21
CA LEU A 117 -21.90 3.39 -14.99
C LEU A 117 -20.79 2.35 -14.99
N VAL A 118 -19.73 2.63 -15.74
CA VAL A 118 -18.52 1.81 -15.77
C VAL A 118 -17.30 2.72 -15.78
N SER A 119 -16.24 2.30 -15.10
CA SER A 119 -14.96 2.99 -15.17
C SER A 119 -13.80 2.00 -15.03
N ALA A 120 -12.68 2.47 -14.50
CA ALA A 120 -11.52 1.65 -14.19
C ALA A 120 -11.16 1.82 -12.70
N LYS A 121 -10.20 1.02 -12.22
CA LYS A 121 -9.68 1.10 -10.85
C LYS A 121 -10.78 0.94 -9.80
N ALA A 122 -11.56 -0.13 -9.94
CA ALA A 122 -12.66 -0.48 -9.04
C ALA A 122 -13.64 0.69 -8.84
N GLU A 123 -14.10 1.25 -9.96
CA GLU A 123 -15.28 2.10 -10.02
C GLU A 123 -15.25 3.44 -9.27
N TYR A 124 -14.12 3.94 -8.76
CA TYR A 124 -14.18 5.19 -7.98
C TYR A 124 -14.60 6.42 -8.80
N ASP A 125 -14.31 6.47 -10.12
CA ASP A 125 -14.75 7.58 -10.98
C ASP A 125 -16.25 7.42 -11.33
N ALA A 126 -16.72 6.20 -11.54
CA ALA A 126 -18.15 5.89 -11.68
C ALA A 126 -18.94 6.21 -10.41
N ALA A 127 -18.42 5.83 -9.23
CA ALA A 127 -19.03 6.15 -7.94
C ALA A 127 -19.11 7.66 -7.70
N ARG A 128 -18.15 8.43 -8.21
CA ARG A 128 -18.24 9.90 -8.18
C ARG A 128 -19.39 10.43 -9.02
N LEU A 129 -19.55 9.94 -10.25
CA LEU A 129 -20.66 10.34 -11.10
C LEU A 129 -22.00 9.90 -10.50
N TRP A 130 -22.07 8.65 -10.01
CA TRP A 130 -23.21 8.13 -9.24
C TRP A 130 -23.61 9.07 -8.11
N TRP A 131 -22.67 9.46 -7.24
CA TRP A 131 -22.97 10.32 -6.09
C TRP A 131 -23.56 11.67 -6.52
N ILE A 132 -23.04 12.29 -7.59
CA ILE A 132 -23.58 13.54 -8.12
C ILE A 132 -25.01 13.34 -8.64
N LEU A 133 -25.25 12.29 -9.41
CA LEU A 133 -26.55 12.00 -10.02
C LEU A 133 -27.61 11.62 -8.99
N ASP A 134 -27.23 10.80 -8.02
CA ASP A 134 -28.06 10.35 -6.90
C ASP A 134 -28.44 11.53 -5.98
N MET A 135 -27.49 12.44 -5.72
CA MET A 135 -27.75 13.68 -4.99
C MET A 135 -28.68 14.61 -5.78
N TYR A 136 -28.55 14.71 -7.10
CA TYR A 136 -29.42 15.56 -7.93
C TYR A 136 -30.78 14.96 -8.28
N GLY A 137 -31.03 13.69 -7.91
CA GLY A 137 -32.33 13.06 -7.99
C GLY A 137 -32.55 12.12 -9.20
N HIS A 138 -31.48 11.63 -9.82
CA HIS A 138 -31.56 10.53 -10.79
C HIS A 138 -31.22 9.22 -10.09
N GLU A 139 -32.19 8.31 -9.93
CA GLU A 139 -32.01 7.10 -9.12
C GLU A 139 -31.86 5.81 -9.95
N LYS A 140 -32.29 5.81 -11.22
CA LYS A 140 -32.26 4.65 -12.11
C LYS A 140 -30.85 4.39 -12.61
N MET A 141 -29.99 3.88 -11.73
CA MET A 141 -28.57 3.69 -12.01
C MET A 141 -28.09 2.31 -11.58
N VAL A 142 -26.94 1.90 -12.13
CA VAL A 142 -26.21 0.71 -11.68
C VAL A 142 -24.72 0.85 -11.99
N LEU A 143 -23.87 0.28 -11.14
CA LEU A 143 -22.43 0.12 -11.39
C LEU A 143 -22.12 -1.33 -11.80
N ILE A 144 -21.16 -1.49 -12.69
CA ILE A 144 -20.62 -2.82 -13.05
C ILE A 144 -19.49 -3.17 -12.10
N ASP A 145 -19.65 -4.25 -11.35
CA ASP A 145 -18.64 -4.74 -10.40
C ASP A 145 -17.33 -5.12 -11.13
N GLY A 146 -16.20 -4.65 -10.61
CA GLY A 146 -14.90 -4.79 -11.28
C GLY A 146 -14.69 -3.84 -12.48
N GLY A 147 -15.71 -3.08 -12.88
CA GLY A 147 -15.62 -2.13 -13.97
C GLY A 147 -15.26 -2.75 -15.31
N ILE A 148 -14.48 -2.02 -16.09
CA ILE A 148 -13.99 -2.54 -17.39
C ILE A 148 -13.05 -3.74 -17.24
N ASP A 149 -12.31 -3.82 -16.13
CA ASP A 149 -11.41 -4.97 -15.87
C ASP A 149 -12.24 -6.22 -15.59
N GLY A 150 -13.31 -6.10 -14.79
CA GLY A 150 -14.30 -7.16 -14.58
C GLY A 150 -14.97 -7.59 -15.88
N TRP A 151 -15.42 -6.64 -16.71
CA TRP A 151 -16.01 -6.91 -18.02
C TRP A 151 -15.07 -7.70 -18.94
N LYS A 152 -13.80 -7.29 -19.00
CA LYS A 152 -12.78 -7.99 -19.78
C LYS A 152 -12.49 -9.39 -19.23
N ASN A 153 -12.39 -9.54 -17.92
CA ASN A 153 -12.12 -10.82 -17.27
C ASN A 153 -13.28 -11.83 -17.47
N ALA A 154 -14.51 -11.34 -17.60
CA ALA A 154 -15.68 -12.13 -17.97
C ALA A 154 -15.69 -12.59 -19.45
N GLY A 155 -14.72 -12.14 -20.26
CA GLY A 155 -14.63 -12.50 -21.69
C GLY A 155 -15.73 -11.87 -22.55
N LEU A 156 -16.33 -10.77 -22.09
CA LEU A 156 -17.44 -10.10 -22.78
C LEU A 156 -16.96 -9.23 -23.94
N PRO A 157 -17.82 -8.96 -24.94
CA PRO A 157 -17.44 -8.20 -26.14
C PRO A 157 -16.92 -6.80 -25.81
N MET A 158 -15.89 -6.37 -26.53
CA MET A 158 -15.35 -5.01 -26.47
C MET A 158 -15.12 -4.47 -27.89
N VAL A 159 -15.33 -3.17 -28.09
CA VAL A 159 -15.10 -2.48 -29.36
C VAL A 159 -14.16 -1.29 -29.18
N ALA A 160 -13.48 -0.87 -30.24
CA ALA A 160 -12.62 0.32 -30.25
C ALA A 160 -13.26 1.50 -30.99
N GLU A 161 -14.25 1.26 -31.83
CA GLU A 161 -14.96 2.29 -32.59
C GLU A 161 -15.94 3.05 -31.68
N THR A 162 -15.80 4.37 -31.62
CA THR A 162 -16.68 5.23 -30.81
C THR A 162 -18.08 5.30 -31.44
N SER A 163 -19.11 5.08 -30.62
CA SER A 163 -20.49 5.32 -31.05
C SER A 163 -20.73 6.81 -31.29
N ALA A 164 -21.46 7.14 -32.36
CA ALA A 164 -21.91 8.51 -32.58
C ALA A 164 -22.79 8.94 -31.41
N LYS A 165 -22.58 10.15 -30.87
CA LYS A 165 -23.44 10.70 -29.83
C LYS A 165 -24.88 10.80 -30.34
N PRO A 166 -25.88 10.49 -29.51
CA PRO A 166 -27.28 10.62 -29.90
C PRO A 166 -27.65 12.10 -30.02
N GLU A 167 -28.82 12.37 -30.60
CA GLU A 167 -29.38 13.72 -30.60
C GLU A 167 -29.56 14.21 -29.16
N SER A 168 -29.21 15.47 -28.91
CA SER A 168 -29.35 16.06 -27.59
C SER A 168 -30.83 16.25 -27.25
N VAL A 169 -31.21 15.81 -26.05
CA VAL A 169 -32.57 15.96 -25.52
C VAL A 169 -32.57 16.92 -24.34
N LYS A 170 -33.72 17.54 -24.06
CA LYS A 170 -33.90 18.28 -22.82
C LYS A 170 -34.02 17.28 -21.66
N TYR A 171 -33.06 17.30 -20.75
CA TYR A 171 -33.08 16.48 -19.56
C TYR A 171 -33.58 17.28 -18.34
N GLU A 172 -34.44 16.64 -17.55
CA GLU A 172 -34.87 17.14 -16.25
C GLU A 172 -34.67 16.03 -15.21
N PHE A 173 -34.13 16.39 -14.05
CA PHE A 173 -33.95 15.44 -12.95
C PHE A 173 -35.31 14.99 -12.41
N PRO A 174 -35.55 13.66 -12.28
CA PRO A 174 -36.84 13.13 -11.81
C PRO A 174 -37.24 13.58 -10.40
N LYS A 175 -36.25 13.87 -9.54
CA LYS A 175 -36.46 14.28 -8.14
C LYS A 175 -35.74 15.59 -7.81
N SER A 176 -36.11 16.17 -6.68
CA SER A 176 -35.40 17.31 -6.07
C SER A 176 -34.00 16.90 -5.60
N GLU A 177 -33.11 17.87 -5.50
CA GLU A 177 -31.78 17.67 -4.91
C GLU A 177 -31.89 17.25 -3.44
N ASP A 178 -31.13 16.23 -3.05
CA ASP A 178 -30.99 15.76 -1.68
C ASP A 178 -29.62 16.16 -1.12
N THR A 179 -29.57 17.31 -0.46
CA THR A 179 -28.34 17.86 0.13
C THR A 179 -27.90 17.11 1.40
N SER A 180 -28.68 16.17 1.92
CA SER A 180 -28.28 15.36 3.09
C SER A 180 -27.08 14.45 2.79
N LYS A 181 -26.86 14.09 1.52
CA LYS A 181 -25.76 13.25 1.01
C LYS A 181 -24.44 14.00 0.84
N PHE A 182 -24.44 15.31 1.07
CA PHE A 182 -23.33 16.24 0.84
C PHE A 182 -22.88 16.86 2.17
N ALA A 183 -21.56 16.92 2.37
CA ALA A 183 -20.96 17.65 3.50
C ALA A 183 -20.20 18.87 2.99
N THR A 184 -20.35 19.98 3.71
CA THR A 184 -19.60 21.24 3.55
C THR A 184 -18.34 21.23 4.41
N ILE A 185 -17.43 22.18 4.17
CA ILE A 185 -16.30 22.41 5.08
C ILE A 185 -16.77 22.75 6.51
N GLU A 186 -17.91 23.42 6.67
CA GLU A 186 -18.46 23.74 8.00
C GLU A 186 -18.97 22.50 8.74
N ASP A 187 -19.52 21.52 8.02
CA ASP A 187 -19.87 20.21 8.61
C ASP A 187 -18.62 19.49 9.12
N VAL A 188 -17.53 19.54 8.34
CA VAL A 188 -16.25 18.94 8.73
C VAL A 188 -15.63 19.68 9.91
N LYS A 189 -15.63 21.02 9.93
CA LYS A 189 -15.14 21.80 11.08
C LYS A 189 -15.89 21.44 12.37
N LYS A 190 -17.22 21.30 12.30
CA LYS A 190 -18.06 20.91 13.45
C LYS A 190 -17.78 19.50 13.95
N SER A 191 -17.33 18.60 13.07
CA SER A 191 -17.01 17.22 13.45
C SER A 191 -15.70 17.08 14.23
N ILE A 192 -14.81 18.08 14.19
CA ILE A 192 -13.53 18.01 14.90
C ILE A 192 -13.79 17.99 16.41
N GLY A 193 -13.45 16.88 17.06
CA GLY A 193 -13.68 16.66 18.48
C GLY A 193 -15.12 16.26 18.84
N ASP A 194 -15.98 15.97 17.87
CA ASP A 194 -17.32 15.40 18.10
C ASP A 194 -17.27 13.86 18.03
N ASP A 195 -17.60 13.19 19.14
CA ASP A 195 -17.61 11.73 19.20
C ASP A 195 -18.70 11.08 18.34
N ASN A 196 -19.72 11.85 17.91
CA ASN A 196 -20.86 11.38 17.12
C ASN A 196 -20.66 11.49 15.61
N THR A 197 -19.61 12.19 15.16
CA THR A 197 -19.31 12.37 13.74
C THR A 197 -17.91 11.87 13.43
N VAL A 198 -17.81 10.95 12.47
CA VAL A 198 -16.54 10.38 12.01
C VAL A 198 -16.20 10.96 10.64
N VAL A 199 -15.02 11.55 10.53
CA VAL A 199 -14.45 11.95 9.24
C VAL A 199 -13.51 10.86 8.75
N ILE A 200 -13.80 10.23 7.62
CA ILE A 200 -12.99 9.14 7.06
C ILE A 200 -12.08 9.69 5.96
N ASP A 201 -10.76 9.62 6.17
CA ASP A 201 -9.75 9.83 5.14
C ASP A 201 -9.58 8.56 4.30
N THR A 202 -9.94 8.65 3.02
CA THR A 202 -9.85 7.54 2.06
C THR A 202 -8.66 7.66 1.11
N ARG A 203 -7.69 8.53 1.42
CA ARG A 203 -6.47 8.73 0.62
C ARG A 203 -5.48 7.58 0.81
N THR A 204 -4.35 7.66 0.11
CA THR A 204 -3.23 6.71 0.26
C THR A 204 -2.38 7.03 1.49
N ASP A 205 -1.54 6.07 1.90
CA ASP A 205 -0.61 6.24 3.03
C ASP A 205 0.31 7.45 2.84
N PHE A 206 0.80 7.69 1.62
CA PHE A 206 1.68 8.83 1.35
C PHE A 206 1.01 10.19 1.53
N GLU A 207 -0.26 10.28 1.16
CA GLU A 207 -1.07 11.49 1.32
C GLU A 207 -1.38 11.71 2.81
N HIS A 208 -1.89 10.67 3.48
CA HIS A 208 -2.28 10.68 4.88
C HIS A 208 -1.10 10.94 5.83
N ASP A 209 0.03 10.28 5.62
CA ASP A 209 1.23 10.41 6.45
C ASP A 209 2.02 11.70 6.13
N GLY A 210 1.56 12.51 5.17
CA GLY A 210 2.14 13.80 4.83
C GLY A 210 3.49 13.70 4.11
N LEU A 211 3.75 12.58 3.43
CA LEU A 211 4.97 12.35 2.64
C LEU A 211 4.86 12.98 1.25
N ALA A 212 3.66 12.97 0.67
CA ALA A 212 3.39 13.52 -0.65
C ALA A 212 2.37 14.67 -0.62
N GLN A 213 2.55 15.62 -1.55
CA GLN A 213 1.53 16.61 -1.90
C GLN A 213 1.14 16.37 -3.34
N TYR A 214 -0.10 15.94 -3.56
CA TYR A 214 -0.60 15.68 -4.91
C TYR A 214 -1.16 16.95 -5.54
N LYS A 215 -1.19 16.97 -6.88
CA LYS A 215 -1.62 18.12 -7.68
C LYS A 215 -2.98 18.64 -7.21
N GLY A 216 -3.10 19.96 -7.09
CA GLY A 216 -4.30 20.66 -6.65
C GLY A 216 -4.37 20.90 -5.14
N ALA A 217 -3.69 20.10 -4.31
CA ALA A 217 -3.61 20.40 -2.87
C ALA A 217 -2.59 21.50 -2.58
N PHE A 218 -2.84 22.24 -1.51
CA PHE A 218 -2.04 23.40 -1.11
C PHE A 218 -1.09 23.07 0.06
N ALA A 219 -1.31 21.96 0.76
CA ALA A 219 -0.47 21.49 1.86
C ALA A 219 -0.43 19.97 1.98
N LYS A 220 0.59 19.46 2.69
CA LYS A 220 0.68 18.07 3.17
C LYS A 220 0.06 17.93 4.56
N GLY A 221 -0.46 16.74 4.85
CA GLY A 221 -1.07 16.40 6.14
C GLY A 221 -2.46 15.81 5.96
N ARG A 222 -3.29 15.95 7.00
CA ARG A 222 -4.68 15.50 7.03
C ARG A 222 -5.57 16.40 7.91
N ILE A 223 -6.87 16.19 7.82
CA ILE A 223 -7.88 16.86 8.64
C ILE A 223 -7.74 16.30 10.05
N PRO A 224 -7.72 17.11 11.14
CA PRO A 224 -7.59 16.58 12.50
C PRO A 224 -8.75 15.67 12.95
N SER A 225 -8.47 14.75 13.88
CA SER A 225 -9.46 13.82 14.48
C SER A 225 -10.14 12.87 13.47
N GLU A 226 -9.48 12.65 12.34
CA GLU A 226 -9.92 11.76 11.28
C GLU A 226 -9.67 10.29 11.60
N TYR A 227 -10.47 9.45 10.96
CA TYR A 227 -10.29 8.02 10.88
C TYR A 227 -9.73 7.68 9.50
N TYR A 228 -8.78 6.76 9.44
CA TYR A 228 -8.07 6.47 8.19
C TYR A 228 -8.42 5.09 7.66
N VAL A 229 -9.11 5.04 6.53
CA VAL A 229 -9.43 3.80 5.81
C VAL A 229 -9.29 4.05 4.31
N PRO A 230 -8.15 3.67 3.69
CA PRO A 230 -7.95 3.79 2.26
C PRO A 230 -9.06 3.13 1.46
N TRP A 231 -9.50 3.79 0.39
CA TRP A 231 -10.59 3.31 -0.45
C TRP A 231 -10.31 1.90 -1.04
N ASP A 232 -9.05 1.59 -1.31
CA ASP A 232 -8.60 0.34 -1.92
C ASP A 232 -8.65 -0.86 -0.96
N LYS A 233 -8.87 -0.63 0.34
CA LYS A 233 -9.17 -1.72 1.28
C LYS A 233 -10.55 -2.32 1.08
N MET A 234 -11.47 -1.62 0.41
CA MET A 234 -12.84 -2.10 0.17
C MET A 234 -12.99 -2.94 -1.10
N VAL A 235 -11.89 -3.20 -1.81
CA VAL A 235 -11.90 -3.88 -3.11
C VAL A 235 -10.93 -5.06 -3.12
N ASN A 236 -11.24 -6.05 -3.95
CA ASN A 236 -10.41 -7.21 -4.19
C ASN A 236 -9.31 -6.91 -5.23
N GLU A 237 -8.35 -7.83 -5.36
CA GLU A 237 -7.27 -7.69 -6.34
C GLU A 237 -7.79 -7.60 -7.77
N ASP A 238 -8.87 -8.33 -8.08
CA ASP A 238 -9.61 -8.36 -9.35
C ASP A 238 -10.46 -7.09 -9.61
N LYS A 239 -10.36 -6.08 -8.74
CA LYS A 239 -11.08 -4.80 -8.78
C LYS A 239 -12.55 -4.84 -8.43
N SER A 240 -13.09 -5.99 -8.02
CA SER A 240 -14.44 -6.05 -7.49
C SER A 240 -14.54 -5.54 -6.06
N PHE A 241 -15.76 -5.25 -5.62
CA PHE A 241 -16.04 -4.97 -4.21
C PHE A 241 -15.86 -6.22 -3.35
N LYS A 242 -15.40 -6.02 -2.10
CA LYS A 242 -15.33 -7.06 -1.08
C LYS A 242 -16.69 -7.50 -0.58
N SER A 243 -16.75 -8.64 0.11
CA SER A 243 -17.97 -9.08 0.78
C SER A 243 -18.43 -8.05 1.83
N LYS A 244 -19.73 -8.04 2.13
CA LYS A 244 -20.30 -7.16 3.16
C LYS A 244 -19.60 -7.37 4.51
N GLU A 245 -19.39 -8.63 4.88
CA GLU A 245 -18.74 -9.02 6.12
C GLU A 245 -17.27 -8.57 6.18
N GLU A 246 -16.53 -8.70 5.08
CA GLU A 246 -15.14 -8.23 5.00
C GLU A 246 -15.06 -6.70 5.17
N MET A 247 -15.93 -5.95 4.49
CA MET A 247 -15.94 -4.49 4.57
C MET A 247 -16.35 -4.00 5.97
N GLU A 248 -17.35 -4.62 6.59
CA GLU A 248 -17.74 -4.31 7.97
C GLU A 248 -16.61 -4.62 8.97
N ALA A 249 -15.89 -5.72 8.78
CA ALA A 249 -14.74 -6.06 9.62
C ALA A 249 -13.63 -5.00 9.52
N ILE A 250 -13.29 -4.56 8.30
CA ILE A 250 -12.28 -3.52 8.07
C ILE A 250 -12.68 -2.20 8.75
N LEU A 251 -13.94 -1.80 8.66
CA LEU A 251 -14.44 -0.58 9.30
C LEU A 251 -14.40 -0.69 10.83
N ALA A 252 -14.85 -1.82 11.38
CA ALA A 252 -14.87 -2.08 12.82
C ALA A 252 -13.47 -2.12 13.44
N GLU A 253 -12.48 -2.72 12.74
CA GLU A 253 -11.07 -2.73 13.16
C GLU A 253 -10.49 -1.31 13.29
N ASN A 254 -11.02 -0.35 12.53
CA ASN A 254 -10.65 1.05 12.59
C ASN A 254 -11.56 1.88 13.51
N GLY A 255 -12.48 1.26 14.26
CA GLY A 255 -13.38 1.95 15.18
C GLY A 255 -14.49 2.76 14.50
N ILE A 256 -14.81 2.43 13.24
CA ILE A 256 -15.87 3.08 12.47
C ILE A 256 -17.12 2.20 12.53
N THR A 257 -18.20 2.76 13.08
CA THR A 257 -19.45 2.04 13.34
C THR A 257 -20.64 2.78 12.76
N ARG A 258 -21.73 2.03 12.50
CA ARG A 258 -22.92 2.53 11.80
C ARG A 258 -23.79 3.50 12.61
N ASP A 259 -23.56 3.60 13.92
CA ASP A 259 -24.34 4.45 14.85
C ASP A 259 -23.95 5.93 14.80
N LYS A 260 -22.89 6.27 14.06
CA LYS A 260 -22.36 7.63 13.93
C LYS A 260 -22.74 8.27 12.60
N GLN A 261 -22.68 9.61 12.54
CA GLN A 261 -22.66 10.31 11.27
C GLN A 261 -21.29 10.13 10.62
N ILE A 262 -21.26 9.79 9.33
CA ILE A 262 -20.02 9.56 8.58
C ILE A 262 -19.84 10.65 7.53
N ILE A 263 -18.66 11.24 7.47
CA ILE A 263 -18.23 12.16 6.41
C ILE A 263 -16.97 11.61 5.76
N SER A 264 -17.08 11.12 4.52
CA SER A 264 -15.92 10.62 3.77
C SER A 264 -15.23 11.77 3.01
N TYR A 265 -13.90 11.79 3.01
CA TYR A 265 -13.11 12.72 2.19
C TYR A 265 -11.89 12.04 1.57
N CYS A 266 -11.40 12.62 0.48
CA CYS A 266 -10.16 12.17 -0.15
C CYS A 266 -9.33 13.38 -0.63
N GLN A 267 -8.73 13.32 -1.81
CA GLN A 267 -8.12 14.50 -2.42
C GLN A 267 -9.16 15.52 -2.92
N SER A 268 -10.18 15.06 -3.65
CA SER A 268 -11.10 15.92 -4.42
C SER A 268 -12.52 15.34 -4.52
N GLY A 269 -13.01 14.68 -3.47
CA GLY A 269 -14.38 14.15 -3.43
C GLY A 269 -14.66 12.89 -4.27
N VAL A 270 -13.65 12.31 -4.94
CA VAL A 270 -13.81 11.17 -5.86
C VAL A 270 -13.70 9.81 -5.15
N ARG A 271 -12.55 9.50 -4.54
CA ARG A 271 -12.36 8.22 -3.79
C ARG A 271 -13.27 8.14 -2.57
N SER A 272 -13.63 9.29 -2.01
CA SER A 272 -14.61 9.36 -0.93
C SER A 272 -16.04 9.14 -1.41
N ALA A 273 -16.37 9.41 -2.68
CA ALA A 273 -17.65 9.00 -3.26
C ALA A 273 -17.73 7.47 -3.40
N HIS A 274 -16.62 6.80 -3.70
CA HIS A 274 -16.54 5.33 -3.64
C HIS A 274 -16.79 4.81 -2.22
N MET A 275 -16.13 5.37 -1.21
CA MET A 275 -16.43 4.99 0.19
C MET A 275 -17.89 5.30 0.56
N THR A 276 -18.44 6.42 0.11
CA THR A 276 -19.85 6.79 0.31
C THR A 276 -20.79 5.76 -0.32
N PHE A 277 -20.48 5.28 -1.53
CA PHE A 277 -21.20 4.20 -2.20
C PHE A 277 -21.14 2.90 -1.39
N VAL A 278 -19.96 2.49 -0.93
CA VAL A 278 -19.79 1.30 -0.08
C VAL A 278 -20.67 1.40 1.16
N LEU A 279 -20.54 2.48 1.93
CA LEU A 279 -21.25 2.62 3.21
C LEU A 279 -22.76 2.72 3.01
N SER A 280 -23.22 3.56 2.08
CA SER A 280 -24.67 3.79 1.89
C SER A 280 -25.35 2.66 1.13
N GLN A 281 -24.78 2.20 0.02
CA GLN A 281 -25.45 1.26 -0.89
C GLN A 281 -25.15 -0.21 -0.56
N LEU A 282 -23.88 -0.53 -0.30
CA LEU A 282 -23.50 -1.92 -0.07
C LEU A 282 -23.73 -2.35 1.38
N LEU A 283 -23.42 -1.48 2.33
CA LEU A 283 -23.62 -1.74 3.76
C LEU A 283 -24.97 -1.25 4.28
N GLY A 284 -25.61 -0.28 3.63
CA GLY A 284 -26.92 0.24 4.05
C GLY A 284 -26.86 1.18 5.25
N TRP A 285 -25.84 2.02 5.33
CA TRP A 285 -25.71 3.03 6.39
C TRP A 285 -26.44 4.30 5.98
N ASP A 286 -27.32 4.80 6.84
CA ASP A 286 -28.22 5.92 6.52
C ASP A 286 -27.54 7.30 6.65
N ASN A 287 -26.57 7.44 7.56
CA ASN A 287 -25.99 8.74 7.91
C ASN A 287 -24.62 8.96 7.26
N VAL A 288 -24.54 8.90 5.92
CA VAL A 288 -23.28 8.99 5.17
C VAL A 288 -23.27 10.19 4.25
N LYS A 289 -22.23 11.02 4.35
CA LYS A 289 -22.00 12.19 3.51
C LYS A 289 -20.65 12.12 2.80
N ASN A 290 -20.59 12.67 1.59
CA ASN A 290 -19.32 12.93 0.90
C ASN A 290 -18.93 14.40 1.05
N TYR A 291 -17.72 14.67 1.57
CA TYR A 291 -17.16 16.01 1.59
C TYR A 291 -16.51 16.32 0.24
N ASP A 292 -17.21 17.11 -0.58
CA ASP A 292 -16.85 17.34 -1.98
C ASP A 292 -15.47 18.01 -2.14
N GLY A 293 -15.28 19.14 -1.45
CA GLY A 293 -14.03 19.90 -1.52
C GLY A 293 -12.83 19.14 -0.97
N SER A 294 -13.07 18.21 -0.04
CA SER A 294 -12.08 17.22 0.38
C SER A 294 -10.75 17.86 0.81
N TRP A 295 -9.61 17.19 0.62
CA TRP A 295 -8.30 17.73 0.98
C TRP A 295 -7.90 18.98 0.20
N ILE A 296 -8.34 19.14 -1.06
CA ILE A 296 -8.03 20.35 -1.83
C ILE A 296 -8.61 21.58 -1.16
N GLU A 297 -9.91 21.58 -0.85
CA GLU A 297 -10.56 22.69 -0.13
C GLU A 297 -9.97 22.86 1.28
N TRP A 298 -9.79 21.77 2.02
CA TRP A 298 -9.28 21.84 3.39
C TRP A 298 -7.87 22.42 3.43
N SER A 299 -6.97 21.93 2.56
CA SER A 299 -5.59 22.42 2.51
C SER A 299 -5.50 23.86 1.99
N TYR A 300 -6.39 24.28 1.08
CA TYR A 300 -6.51 25.68 0.68
C TYR A 300 -6.89 26.56 1.88
N ASN A 301 -7.91 26.17 2.63
CA ASN A 301 -8.35 26.91 3.81
C ASN A 301 -7.27 26.95 4.89
N ALA A 302 -6.49 25.88 5.05
CA ALA A 302 -5.43 25.81 6.01
C ALA A 302 -4.27 26.78 5.72
N VAL A 303 -3.82 26.86 4.46
CA VAL A 303 -2.75 27.81 4.10
C VAL A 303 -3.19 29.27 4.21
N ASN A 304 -4.51 29.51 4.22
CA ASN A 304 -5.11 30.82 4.47
C ASN A 304 -5.49 31.06 5.94
N GLY A 305 -5.18 30.13 6.86
CA GLY A 305 -5.42 30.29 8.29
C GLY A 305 -6.86 30.05 8.77
N ASN A 306 -7.71 29.47 7.93
CA ASN A 306 -9.13 29.23 8.25
C ASN A 306 -9.41 27.90 8.95
N VAL A 307 -8.48 26.93 8.86
CA VAL A 307 -8.55 25.62 9.51
C VAL A 307 -7.15 25.12 9.89
N GLU A 308 -7.08 24.16 10.81
CA GLU A 308 -5.83 23.51 11.18
C GLU A 308 -5.54 22.26 10.34
N LEU A 309 -4.27 21.83 10.32
CA LEU A 309 -3.82 20.61 9.67
C LEU A 309 -3.15 19.72 10.72
N GLU A 310 -3.48 18.44 10.69
CA GLU A 310 -2.71 17.45 11.43
C GLU A 310 -1.52 16.97 10.60
N LYS A 311 -0.34 16.92 11.22
CA LYS A 311 0.90 16.42 10.63
C LYS A 311 1.48 15.32 11.50
N THR A 312 1.86 14.21 10.89
CA THR A 312 2.58 13.15 11.59
C THR A 312 4.07 13.48 11.67
N SER A 313 4.66 13.35 12.85
CA SER A 313 6.12 13.44 13.01
C SER A 313 6.83 12.41 12.14
N LEU A 314 7.89 12.82 11.45
CA LEU A 314 8.72 11.93 10.64
C LEU A 314 9.22 10.70 11.42
N PHE A 315 9.41 10.83 12.74
CA PHE A 315 9.76 9.71 13.59
C PHE A 315 8.64 8.66 13.67
N LYS A 316 7.39 9.09 13.88
CA LYS A 316 6.22 8.19 13.89
C LYS A 316 6.03 7.54 12.53
N VAL A 317 6.18 8.31 11.44
CA VAL A 317 6.13 7.78 10.06
C VAL A 317 7.21 6.72 9.88
N PHE A 318 8.46 7.01 10.21
CA PHE A 318 9.56 6.06 10.08
C PHE A 318 9.29 4.74 10.81
N PHE A 319 8.85 4.79 12.07
CA PHE A 319 8.55 3.57 12.83
C PHE A 319 7.31 2.83 12.31
N SER A 320 6.30 3.55 11.81
CA SER A 320 5.12 2.96 11.16
C SER A 320 5.53 2.15 9.93
N TYR A 321 6.34 2.74 9.04
CA TYR A 321 6.85 2.07 7.84
C TYR A 321 7.75 0.89 8.21
N MET A 322 8.68 1.04 9.15
CA MET A 322 9.56 -0.05 9.59
C MET A 322 8.82 -1.29 10.14
N LYS A 323 7.60 -1.10 10.66
CA LYS A 323 6.74 -2.18 11.15
C LYS A 323 5.85 -2.79 10.06
N SER A 324 5.63 -2.09 8.95
CA SER A 324 4.79 -2.54 7.85
C SER A 324 5.62 -2.84 6.60
N ARG A 325 5.70 -4.13 6.27
CA ARG A 325 6.30 -4.60 5.01
C ARG A 325 5.69 -3.88 3.80
N GLU A 326 4.36 -3.81 3.74
CA GLU A 326 3.61 -3.19 2.63
C GLU A 326 3.98 -1.72 2.47
N LYS A 327 4.01 -0.95 3.56
CA LYS A 327 4.39 0.47 3.51
C LYS A 327 5.81 0.67 3.03
N MET A 328 6.76 -0.17 3.46
CA MET A 328 8.16 -0.10 3.01
C MET A 328 8.33 -0.46 1.53
N GLU A 329 7.61 -1.50 1.08
CA GLU A 329 7.57 -1.91 -0.32
C GLU A 329 7.04 -0.78 -1.20
N MET A 330 5.92 -0.17 -0.80
CA MET A 330 5.37 1.01 -1.47
C MET A 330 6.34 2.19 -1.47
N LEU A 331 6.96 2.52 -0.33
CA LEU A 331 7.91 3.63 -0.20
C LEU A 331 9.06 3.48 -1.19
N ILE A 332 9.73 2.33 -1.17
CA ILE A 332 10.89 2.08 -2.02
C ILE A 332 10.47 1.99 -3.49
N GLY A 333 9.37 1.30 -3.80
CA GLY A 333 8.85 1.17 -5.15
C GLY A 333 8.48 2.53 -5.78
N SER A 334 7.94 3.46 -4.97
CA SER A 334 7.55 4.80 -5.44
C SER A 334 8.70 5.66 -5.96
N LEU A 335 9.96 5.32 -5.61
CA LEU A 335 11.15 6.07 -6.01
C LEU A 335 11.65 5.71 -7.43
N GLY A 336 11.04 4.71 -8.08
CA GLY A 336 11.33 4.34 -9.46
C GLY A 336 12.82 4.01 -9.67
N VAL A 337 13.47 4.73 -10.60
CA VAL A 337 14.90 4.52 -10.93
C VAL A 337 15.84 4.75 -9.72
N TRP A 338 15.42 5.55 -8.75
CA TRP A 338 16.20 5.83 -7.54
C TRP A 338 16.00 4.80 -6.43
N ALA A 339 15.06 3.87 -6.58
CA ALA A 339 14.73 2.86 -5.59
C ALA A 339 15.97 2.06 -5.10
N PRO A 340 16.88 1.58 -5.96
CA PRO A 340 18.07 0.85 -5.49
C PRO A 340 18.98 1.68 -4.59
N ALA A 341 19.26 2.93 -4.96
CA ALA A 341 20.13 3.82 -4.20
C ALA A 341 19.52 4.19 -2.85
N ALA A 342 18.23 4.52 -2.83
CA ALA A 342 17.50 4.82 -1.61
C ALA A 342 17.40 3.60 -0.68
N TYR A 343 17.16 2.41 -1.23
CA TYR A 343 17.16 1.16 -0.48
C TYR A 343 18.52 0.89 0.18
N ILE A 344 19.61 1.01 -0.58
CA ILE A 344 20.98 0.82 -0.07
C ILE A 344 21.28 1.78 1.08
N LEU A 345 20.95 3.08 0.90
CA LEU A 345 21.15 4.10 1.92
C LEU A 345 20.33 3.80 3.18
N MET A 346 19.04 3.50 3.02
CA MET A 346 18.15 3.20 4.14
C MET A 346 18.61 1.94 4.89
N TYR A 347 19.04 0.90 4.18
CA TYR A 347 19.59 -0.31 4.79
C TYR A 347 20.85 -0.01 5.60
N ALA A 348 21.76 0.80 5.06
CA ALA A 348 22.97 1.23 5.75
C ALA A 348 22.64 2.01 7.03
N LEU A 349 21.69 2.95 6.96
CA LEU A 349 21.24 3.74 8.11
C LEU A 349 20.59 2.86 9.19
N ILE A 350 19.68 1.96 8.83
CA ILE A 350 19.04 1.05 9.80
C ILE A 350 20.09 0.16 10.47
N THR A 351 21.06 -0.34 9.71
CA THR A 351 22.16 -1.18 10.25
C THR A 351 22.95 -0.45 11.35
N ILE A 352 23.12 0.87 11.24
CA ILE A 352 23.80 1.69 12.26
C ILE A 352 22.96 1.78 13.53
N THR A 353 21.63 1.88 13.43
CA THR A 353 20.74 2.08 14.60
C THR A 353 20.57 0.85 15.51
N CYS A 354 21.18 -0.29 15.17
CA CYS A 354 20.98 -1.59 15.83
C CYS A 354 19.52 -2.11 15.82
N ILE A 355 18.62 -1.45 15.08
CA ILE A 355 17.27 -1.95 14.80
C ILE A 355 17.39 -3.19 13.89
N SER A 356 16.43 -4.12 14.02
CA SER A 356 16.38 -5.31 13.17
C SER A 356 16.28 -4.91 11.70
N VAL A 357 17.22 -5.40 10.88
CA VAL A 357 17.24 -5.19 9.42
C VAL A 357 16.31 -6.16 8.67
N LEU A 358 15.74 -7.16 9.34
CA LEU A 358 14.95 -8.21 8.70
C LEU A 358 13.78 -7.65 7.85
N PRO A 359 12.97 -6.67 8.31
CA PRO A 359 11.89 -6.11 7.50
C PRO A 359 12.39 -5.53 6.17
N ILE A 360 13.46 -4.73 6.21
CA ILE A 360 14.02 -4.12 5.00
C ILE A 360 14.72 -5.16 4.11
N THR A 361 15.36 -6.20 4.69
CA THR A 361 15.92 -7.33 3.93
C THR A 361 14.87 -8.02 3.06
N LEU A 362 13.67 -8.27 3.60
CA LEU A 362 12.58 -8.90 2.84
C LEU A 362 12.10 -7.99 1.70
N VAL A 363 11.98 -6.68 1.96
CA VAL A 363 11.57 -5.69 0.95
C VAL A 363 12.55 -5.67 -0.24
N GLY A 364 13.85 -5.87 0.01
CA GLY A 364 14.83 -5.98 -1.07
C GLY A 364 14.51 -7.08 -2.08
N GLY A 365 13.99 -8.22 -1.63
CA GLY A 365 13.59 -9.33 -2.50
C GLY A 365 12.28 -9.04 -3.24
N LEU A 366 11.34 -8.40 -2.56
CA LEU A 366 10.02 -8.09 -3.12
C LEU A 366 10.08 -7.02 -4.22
N VAL A 367 10.81 -5.93 -3.96
CA VAL A 367 10.87 -4.79 -4.87
C VAL A 367 11.82 -5.05 -6.04
N PHE A 368 12.98 -5.66 -5.80
CA PHE A 368 14.02 -5.80 -6.82
C PHE A 368 14.13 -7.22 -7.40
N GLY A 369 13.34 -8.18 -6.88
CA GLY A 369 13.47 -9.59 -7.18
C GLY A 369 14.67 -10.23 -6.45
N GLY A 370 14.80 -11.55 -6.59
CA GLY A 370 15.79 -12.33 -5.83
C GLY A 370 17.24 -11.86 -6.02
N VAL A 371 17.77 -11.91 -7.25
CA VAL A 371 19.21 -11.67 -7.50
C VAL A 371 19.60 -10.22 -7.24
N LYS A 372 18.90 -9.25 -7.82
CA LYS A 372 19.19 -7.82 -7.61
C LYS A 372 18.96 -7.41 -6.16
N GLY A 373 17.92 -7.95 -5.52
CA GLY A 373 17.66 -7.77 -4.10
C GLY A 373 18.85 -8.19 -3.25
N VAL A 374 19.48 -9.35 -3.53
CA VAL A 374 20.65 -9.82 -2.77
C VAL A 374 21.82 -8.86 -2.94
N ILE A 375 22.08 -8.41 -4.17
CA ILE A 375 23.15 -7.47 -4.48
C ILE A 375 22.97 -6.15 -3.72
N TYR A 376 21.80 -5.50 -3.85
CA TYR A 376 21.55 -4.22 -3.19
C TYR A 376 21.56 -4.35 -1.67
N THR A 377 21.03 -5.45 -1.14
CA THR A 377 21.05 -5.73 0.30
C THR A 377 22.47 -5.93 0.81
N ALA A 378 23.31 -6.65 0.07
CA ALA A 378 24.71 -6.85 0.44
C ALA A 378 25.50 -5.53 0.44
N ILE A 379 25.28 -4.66 -0.53
CA ILE A 379 25.91 -3.34 -0.60
C ILE A 379 25.46 -2.49 0.61
N GLY A 380 24.16 -2.39 0.86
CA GLY A 380 23.62 -1.63 2.00
C GLY A 380 24.12 -2.17 3.34
N ALA A 381 24.12 -3.50 3.52
CA ALA A 381 24.65 -4.15 4.71
C ALA A 381 26.15 -3.88 4.90
N SER A 382 26.95 -3.97 3.82
CA SER A 382 28.39 -3.70 3.82
C SER A 382 28.70 -2.26 4.22
N LEU A 383 27.98 -1.29 3.65
CA LEU A 383 28.13 0.11 4.02
C LEU A 383 27.75 0.35 5.49
N GLY A 384 26.60 -0.19 5.92
CA GLY A 384 26.09 -0.05 7.28
C GLY A 384 27.01 -0.67 8.34
N LEU A 385 27.46 -1.91 8.12
CA LEU A 385 28.36 -2.60 9.06
C LEU A 385 29.72 -1.93 9.13
N SER A 386 30.20 -1.36 8.02
CA SER A 386 31.47 -0.64 7.94
C SER A 386 31.37 0.68 8.68
N MET A 387 30.28 1.42 8.49
CA MET A 387 30.03 2.67 9.19
C MET A 387 29.87 2.47 10.70
N ALA A 388 29.07 1.48 11.12
CA ALA A 388 28.90 1.15 12.54
C ALA A 388 30.23 0.80 13.23
N PHE A 389 31.10 0.06 12.53
CA PHE A 389 32.44 -0.26 13.01
C PHE A 389 33.32 0.99 13.16
N LEU A 390 33.32 1.88 12.17
CA LEU A 390 34.11 3.12 12.21
C LEU A 390 33.61 4.07 13.31
N ILE A 391 32.29 4.19 13.47
CA ILE A 391 31.67 4.93 14.57
C ILE A 391 32.15 4.36 15.90
N ALA A 392 32.09 3.04 16.10
CA ALA A 392 32.55 2.41 17.34
C ALA A 392 34.04 2.66 17.59
N ARG A 393 34.87 2.61 16.54
CA ARG A 393 36.33 2.71 16.65
C ARG A 393 36.80 4.13 16.96
N TYR A 394 36.21 5.14 16.33
CA TYR A 394 36.73 6.50 16.37
C TYR A 394 35.86 7.49 17.15
N ILE A 395 34.54 7.28 17.19
CA ILE A 395 33.59 8.24 17.76
C ILE A 395 33.07 7.74 19.12
N ALA A 396 32.55 6.52 19.15
CA ALA A 396 31.83 5.96 20.29
C ALA A 396 32.67 4.99 21.13
N ARG A 397 34.00 4.97 20.96
CA ARG A 397 34.88 4.00 21.62
C ARG A 397 34.75 4.01 23.15
N LYS A 398 35.00 5.17 23.76
CA LYS A 398 34.94 5.37 25.22
C LYS A 398 33.57 5.00 25.83
N PRO A 399 32.43 5.52 25.34
CA PRO A 399 31.12 5.20 25.93
C PRO A 399 30.72 3.73 25.74
N ILE A 400 31.14 3.06 24.66
CA ILE A 400 30.85 1.64 24.47
C ILE A 400 31.77 0.80 25.36
N GLU A 401 33.07 1.11 25.45
CA GLU A 401 34.01 0.40 26.33
C GLU A 401 33.63 0.53 27.81
N SER A 402 33.18 1.70 28.27
CA SER A 402 32.76 1.88 29.66
C SER A 402 31.52 1.02 30.01
N LYS A 403 30.61 0.83 29.05
CA LYS A 403 29.37 0.06 29.26
C LYS A 403 29.53 -1.44 29.04
N PHE A 404 30.37 -1.85 28.08
CA PHE A 404 30.46 -3.25 27.63
C PHE A 404 31.85 -3.87 27.72
N GLY A 405 32.91 -3.09 27.98
CA GLY A 405 34.30 -3.55 27.98
C GLY A 405 34.63 -4.59 29.05
N ASN A 406 33.88 -4.61 30.15
CA ASN A 406 34.05 -5.61 31.21
C ASN A 406 33.23 -6.89 30.99
N SER A 407 32.38 -6.96 29.97
CA SER A 407 31.60 -8.16 29.69
C SER A 407 32.49 -9.33 29.29
N GLU A 408 32.17 -10.53 29.79
CA GLU A 408 32.91 -11.75 29.46
C GLU A 408 32.87 -12.05 27.96
N VAL A 409 31.77 -11.67 27.29
CA VAL A 409 31.59 -11.79 25.84
C VAL A 409 32.57 -10.89 25.08
N PHE A 410 32.70 -9.61 25.49
CA PHE A 410 33.65 -8.70 24.87
C PHE A 410 35.09 -9.18 25.01
N LYS A 411 35.48 -9.62 26.20
CA LYS A 411 36.82 -10.17 26.47
C LYS A 411 37.13 -11.37 25.57
N LYS A 412 36.20 -12.34 25.50
CA LYS A 412 36.34 -13.53 24.62
C LYS A 412 36.44 -13.18 23.15
N ILE A 413 35.65 -12.21 22.66
CA ILE A 413 35.71 -11.77 21.26
C ILE A 413 37.03 -11.05 21.00
N ASN A 414 37.46 -10.14 21.88
CA ASN A 414 38.70 -9.40 21.72
C ASN A 414 39.94 -10.33 21.76
N GLU A 415 40.00 -11.26 22.71
CA GLU A 415 41.05 -12.29 22.77
C GLU A 415 41.02 -13.21 21.55
N GLY A 416 39.83 -13.68 21.17
CA GLY A 416 39.66 -14.51 19.98
C GLY A 416 40.12 -13.78 18.71
N VAL A 417 39.81 -12.49 18.59
CA VAL A 417 40.21 -11.66 17.45
C VAL A 417 41.72 -11.44 17.39
N LYS A 418 42.39 -11.32 18.55
CA LYS A 418 43.86 -11.22 18.61
C LYS A 418 44.55 -12.47 18.09
N ASN A 419 43.98 -13.64 18.37
CA ASN A 419 44.58 -14.92 17.99
C ASN A 419 44.21 -15.35 16.56
N ASP A 420 42.95 -15.20 16.18
CA ASP A 420 42.44 -15.68 14.89
C ASP A 420 41.24 -14.83 14.40
N GLY A 421 41.53 -13.56 14.08
CA GLY A 421 40.54 -12.52 13.75
C GLY A 421 39.56 -12.86 12.63
N TRP A 422 40.04 -13.48 11.54
CA TRP A 422 39.18 -13.85 10.42
C TRP A 422 38.22 -14.98 10.79
N PHE A 423 38.70 -15.96 11.56
CA PHE A 423 37.93 -17.15 11.92
C PHE A 423 36.82 -16.84 12.92
N ILE A 424 37.12 -16.03 13.94
CA ILE A 424 36.14 -15.56 14.91
C ILE A 424 35.07 -14.71 14.23
N LEU A 425 35.47 -13.85 13.29
CA LEU A 425 34.52 -13.06 12.51
C LEU A 425 33.60 -13.96 11.66
N ALA A 426 34.18 -14.87 10.87
CA ALA A 426 33.41 -15.79 10.03
C ALA A 426 32.39 -16.60 10.85
N THR A 427 32.84 -17.18 11.96
CA THR A 427 32.02 -18.02 12.82
C THR A 427 30.85 -17.24 13.43
N THR A 428 31.09 -16.03 13.93
CA THR A 428 30.04 -15.24 14.57
C THR A 428 29.08 -14.58 13.58
N ARG A 429 29.45 -14.42 12.30
CA ARG A 429 28.52 -13.99 11.23
C ARG A 429 27.59 -15.12 10.79
N LEU A 430 28.09 -16.36 10.72
CA LEU A 430 27.30 -17.54 10.37
C LEU A 430 26.46 -18.05 11.56
N ILE A 431 26.99 -17.95 12.77
CA ILE A 431 26.31 -18.33 14.02
C ILE A 431 26.19 -17.08 14.88
N PRO A 432 25.15 -16.25 14.66
CA PRO A 432 24.97 -15.02 15.42
C PRO A 432 24.70 -15.36 16.89
N VAL A 433 25.71 -15.15 17.73
CA VAL A 433 25.61 -15.36 19.19
C VAL A 433 24.83 -14.20 19.85
N PHE A 434 24.72 -13.06 19.18
CA PHE A 434 24.07 -11.84 19.65
C PHE A 434 23.57 -10.99 18.46
N PRO A 435 22.74 -9.95 18.69
CA PRO A 435 22.12 -9.18 17.62
C PRO A 435 23.13 -8.56 16.64
N PHE A 436 22.82 -8.65 15.35
CA PHE A 436 23.67 -8.21 14.23
C PHE A 436 24.22 -6.78 14.37
N GLY A 437 23.37 -5.83 14.78
CA GLY A 437 23.78 -4.44 14.97
C GLY A 437 24.87 -4.28 16.04
N ILE A 438 24.67 -4.90 17.21
CA ILE A 438 25.61 -4.85 18.34
C ILE A 438 26.97 -5.44 17.94
N GLN A 439 26.96 -6.51 17.13
CA GLN A 439 28.17 -7.14 16.61
C GLN A 439 29.06 -6.18 15.85
N ASN A 440 28.48 -5.30 15.04
CA ASN A 440 29.25 -4.34 14.27
C ASN A 440 30.02 -3.36 15.16
N TYR A 441 29.39 -2.91 16.26
CA TYR A 441 30.03 -2.03 17.24
C TYR A 441 31.09 -2.75 18.07
N VAL A 442 30.82 -3.98 18.51
CA VAL A 442 31.78 -4.79 19.27
C VAL A 442 33.08 -4.99 18.51
N TYR A 443 33.00 -5.35 17.22
CA TYR A 443 34.20 -5.53 16.40
C TYR A 443 35.02 -4.24 16.21
N GLY A 444 34.37 -3.07 16.17
CA GLY A 444 35.07 -1.79 16.07
C GLY A 444 35.99 -1.47 17.25
N LEU A 445 35.70 -2.03 18.43
CA LEU A 445 36.53 -1.92 19.64
C LEU A 445 37.70 -2.92 19.69
N THR A 446 37.67 -3.97 18.86
CA THR A 446 38.74 -4.99 18.81
C THR A 446 39.93 -4.55 17.96
N SER A 447 41.00 -5.34 17.94
CA SER A 447 42.21 -5.10 17.14
C SER A 447 42.08 -5.47 15.65
N ILE A 448 40.92 -5.99 15.19
CA ILE A 448 40.78 -6.39 13.78
C ILE A 448 40.96 -5.21 12.81
N ASN A 449 41.62 -5.46 11.68
CA ASN A 449 41.75 -4.46 10.62
C ASN A 449 40.39 -4.14 9.98
N PHE A 450 40.16 -2.89 9.59
CA PHE A 450 38.92 -2.45 8.94
C PHE A 450 38.62 -3.20 7.64
N MET A 451 39.59 -3.35 6.74
CA MET A 451 39.41 -4.02 5.45
C MET A 451 39.08 -5.50 5.65
N GLN A 452 39.79 -6.16 6.56
CA GLN A 452 39.53 -7.54 6.94
C GLN A 452 38.12 -7.69 7.52
N TYR A 453 37.72 -6.80 8.42
CA TYR A 453 36.37 -6.81 8.99
C TYR A 453 35.29 -6.58 7.93
N SER A 454 35.43 -5.56 7.08
CA SER A 454 34.42 -5.16 6.10
C SER A 454 34.21 -6.24 5.04
N LEU A 455 35.29 -6.71 4.41
CA LEU A 455 35.23 -7.71 3.33
C LEU A 455 34.71 -9.06 3.84
N LEU A 456 35.28 -9.57 4.95
CA LEU A 456 34.86 -10.85 5.48
C LEU A 456 33.45 -10.79 6.06
N SER A 457 33.06 -9.70 6.74
CA SER A 457 31.67 -9.54 7.20
C SER A 457 30.71 -9.59 6.02
N THR A 458 30.99 -8.84 4.96
CA THR A 458 30.15 -8.83 3.74
C THR A 458 30.06 -10.24 3.14
N LEU A 459 31.18 -10.94 3.01
CA LEU A 459 31.21 -12.30 2.45
C LEU A 459 30.38 -13.28 3.29
N PHE A 460 30.54 -13.28 4.61
CA PHE A 460 29.91 -14.28 5.47
C PHE A 460 28.44 -14.00 5.81
N ILE A 461 27.94 -12.79 5.60
CA ILE A 461 26.50 -12.52 5.70
C ILE A 461 25.74 -12.88 4.42
N LEU A 462 26.42 -12.91 3.26
CA LEU A 462 25.77 -13.12 1.95
C LEU A 462 24.88 -14.36 1.90
N PRO A 463 25.29 -15.56 2.37
CA PRO A 463 24.43 -16.74 2.28
C PRO A 463 23.16 -16.59 3.12
N GLY A 464 23.26 -16.03 4.32
CA GLY A 464 22.09 -15.78 5.19
C GLY A 464 21.15 -14.73 4.58
N THR A 465 21.70 -13.63 4.08
CA THR A 465 20.96 -12.60 3.34
C THR A 465 20.25 -13.20 2.12
N ALA A 466 20.94 -14.05 1.36
CA ALA A 466 20.40 -14.68 0.17
C ALA A 466 19.17 -15.54 0.49
N VAL A 467 19.17 -16.32 1.58
CA VAL A 467 18.00 -17.12 1.97
C VAL A 467 16.74 -16.27 2.11
N PHE A 468 16.80 -15.17 2.87
CA PHE A 468 15.64 -14.31 3.12
C PHE A 468 15.21 -13.53 1.88
N VAL A 469 16.17 -12.95 1.14
CA VAL A 469 15.88 -12.13 -0.02
C VAL A 469 15.35 -12.96 -1.19
N LEU A 470 15.93 -14.14 -1.43
CA LEU A 470 15.46 -15.04 -2.50
C LEU A 470 14.08 -15.61 -2.17
N LEU A 471 13.81 -15.93 -0.91
CA LEU A 471 12.47 -16.35 -0.48
C LEU A 471 11.45 -15.22 -0.67
N ALA A 472 11.79 -13.98 -0.30
CA ALA A 472 10.89 -12.85 -0.51
C ALA A 472 10.67 -12.57 -2.01
N GLY A 473 11.72 -12.64 -2.82
CA GLY A 473 11.62 -12.53 -4.28
C GLY A 473 10.77 -13.63 -4.91
N ALA A 474 10.78 -14.86 -4.36
CA ALA A 474 9.90 -15.96 -4.76
C ALA A 474 8.43 -15.57 -4.75
N VAL A 475 8.05 -14.93 -3.64
CA VAL A 475 6.67 -14.53 -3.38
C VAL A 475 6.24 -13.46 -4.38
N ALA A 476 7.13 -12.50 -4.68
CA ALA A 476 6.85 -11.45 -5.65
C ALA A 476 6.80 -11.95 -7.10
N SER A 477 7.62 -12.94 -7.49
CA SER A 477 7.71 -13.36 -8.89
C SER A 477 6.64 -14.36 -9.34
N GLY A 478 5.88 -14.96 -8.42
CA GLY A 478 4.94 -16.05 -8.73
C GLY A 478 5.59 -17.38 -9.13
N ASP A 479 6.83 -17.39 -9.62
CA ASP A 479 7.65 -18.59 -9.87
C ASP A 479 8.20 -19.18 -8.56
N LYS A 480 7.29 -19.82 -7.82
CA LYS A 480 7.58 -20.49 -6.55
C LYS A 480 8.65 -21.58 -6.72
N ALA A 481 8.67 -22.29 -7.85
CA ALA A 481 9.54 -23.45 -8.05
C ALA A 481 11.03 -23.06 -8.13
N THR A 482 11.36 -22.07 -8.96
CA THR A 482 12.74 -21.60 -9.11
C THR A 482 13.25 -21.00 -7.81
N ALA A 483 12.43 -20.19 -7.15
CA ALA A 483 12.86 -19.47 -5.98
C ALA A 483 12.94 -20.36 -4.72
N ILE A 484 12.10 -21.39 -4.58
CA ILE A 484 12.29 -22.46 -3.57
C ILE A 484 13.62 -23.17 -3.80
N LYS A 485 13.95 -23.56 -5.03
CA LYS A 485 15.24 -24.21 -5.34
C LYS A 485 16.43 -23.33 -4.98
N MET A 486 16.36 -22.03 -5.30
CA MET A 486 17.41 -21.07 -4.95
C MET A 486 17.53 -20.88 -3.44
N SER A 487 16.41 -20.77 -2.71
CA SER A 487 16.40 -20.62 -1.25
C SER A 487 16.92 -21.87 -0.53
N LEU A 488 16.55 -23.07 -0.99
CA LEU A 488 17.09 -24.34 -0.51
C LEU A 488 18.60 -24.44 -0.75
N THR A 489 19.07 -24.01 -1.93
CA THR A 489 20.50 -24.00 -2.28
C THR A 489 21.27 -23.02 -1.38
N ALA A 490 20.76 -21.80 -1.20
CA ALA A 490 21.36 -20.81 -0.29
C ALA A 490 21.39 -21.31 1.16
N SER A 491 20.32 -21.98 1.61
CA SER A 491 20.22 -22.58 2.94
C SER A 491 21.21 -23.72 3.13
N LEU A 492 21.39 -24.57 2.11
CA LEU A 492 22.37 -25.66 2.11
C LEU A 492 23.80 -25.10 2.17
N ILE A 493 24.11 -24.08 1.37
CA ILE A 493 25.42 -23.40 1.41
C ILE A 493 25.66 -22.80 2.80
N PHE A 494 24.68 -22.09 3.36
CA PHE A 494 24.76 -21.52 4.70
C PHE A 494 25.00 -22.59 5.77
N PHE A 495 24.27 -23.71 5.68
CA PHE A 495 24.45 -24.85 6.59
C PHE A 495 25.84 -25.47 6.46
N ILE A 496 26.31 -25.74 5.25
CA ILE A 496 27.65 -26.30 4.99
C ILE A 496 28.72 -25.38 5.55
N LEU A 497 28.66 -24.07 5.27
CA LEU A 497 29.61 -23.08 5.81
C LEU A 497 29.59 -23.06 7.36
N THR A 498 28.41 -23.17 7.95
CA THR A 498 28.25 -23.23 9.41
C THR A 498 28.86 -24.51 10.01
N VAL A 499 28.72 -25.65 9.33
CA VAL A 499 29.31 -26.92 9.76
C VAL A 499 30.83 -26.90 9.60
N ILE A 500 31.34 -26.43 8.46
CA ILE A 500 32.77 -26.34 8.17
C ILE A 500 33.45 -25.44 9.22
N THR A 501 32.91 -24.25 9.48
CA THR A 501 33.46 -23.37 10.51
C THR A 501 33.45 -24.04 11.88
N LYS A 502 32.39 -24.76 12.25
CA LYS A 502 32.36 -25.52 13.51
C LYS A 502 33.41 -26.64 13.58
N ILE A 503 33.68 -27.34 12.48
CA ILE A 503 34.70 -28.39 12.40
C ILE A 503 36.10 -27.77 12.56
N ILE A 504 36.37 -26.67 11.86
CA ILE A 504 37.64 -25.93 11.97
C ILE A 504 37.82 -25.40 13.40
N ALA A 505 36.79 -24.85 14.04
CA ALA A 505 36.83 -24.39 15.43
C ALA A 505 37.24 -25.52 16.38
N LYS A 506 36.70 -26.72 16.17
CA LYS A 506 36.99 -27.89 17.00
C LYS A 506 38.43 -28.38 16.79
N LYS A 507 38.93 -28.39 15.56
CA LYS A 507 40.33 -28.76 15.24
C LYS A 507 41.34 -27.76 15.80
N SER A 508 41.07 -26.45 15.67
CA SER A 508 41.93 -25.39 16.24
C SER A 508 42.00 -25.46 17.78
N LYS A 509 40.88 -25.72 18.47
CA LYS A 509 40.89 -25.97 19.92
C LYS A 509 41.62 -27.26 20.32
N ALA A 510 41.66 -28.27 19.45
CA ALA A 510 42.38 -29.51 19.71
C ALA A 510 43.90 -29.33 19.53
N SER A 511 44.35 -28.53 18.57
CA SER A 511 45.78 -28.22 18.37
C SER A 511 46.37 -27.30 19.43
N VAL A 512 45.56 -26.43 20.06
CA VAL A 512 45.99 -25.58 21.19
C VAL A 512 46.09 -26.37 22.51
N LYS A 513 45.43 -27.53 22.62
CA LYS A 513 45.54 -28.43 23.79
C LYS A 513 46.69 -29.44 23.68
N SER A 514 47.35 -29.55 22.52
CA SER A 514 48.44 -30.49 22.26
C SER A 514 49.82 -29.84 22.22
N VAL A 515 49.96 -28.64 22.80
CA VAL A 515 51.23 -27.91 22.99
C VAL A 515 51.44 -27.68 24.48
#